data_AF-A0A9E0MCI8-F1
#
_entry.id   AF-A0A9E0MCI8-F1
#
_cell.length_a   1.000
_cell.length_b   1.000
_cell.length_c   1.000
_cell.angle_alpha   90.00
_cell.angle_beta   90.00
_cell.angle_gamma   90.00
#
_symmetry.space_group_name_H-M   'P 1'
#
loop_
_entity.id
_entity.type
_entity.pdbx_description
1 polymer ?
#
loop_
_entity_poly.entity_id
_entity_poly.type
_entity_poly.pdbx_seq_one_letter_code
_entity_poly.pdbx_strand_id
1 'polypeptide(L)'
;MPASPADAPIVPDRAGKSTVPQLTDNWKALCEQEGQAIAERRRLACQGAPQTGDDSAQALPRVGLALSGGGVRSATFALGLMRGLAQNKPDTTQATPQAGLAHEGLLGRLDYLSTVSGGGYVGAMYGRLVATYGVQRAQQLMAASQSSVLGWLRRNGRYLTPGGSRDTGIALVTYLRAWLAIHAEFMFACIGLGLVVILPHLWQHSLQLLDANAWEPWYTAWW
;
A
#
# COMPACT_ATOMS: atom_id res chain seq x y z
N MET A 1 19.12 24.12 26.45
CA MET A 1 18.70 22.85 25.81
C MET A 1 18.81 23.05 24.31
N PRO A 2 19.61 22.25 23.58
CA PRO A 2 19.75 22.43 22.14
C PRO A 2 18.47 21.94 21.43
N ALA A 3 18.04 22.69 20.41
CA ALA A 3 16.83 22.44 19.65
C ALA A 3 16.84 21.05 18.99
N SER A 4 15.67 20.40 18.97
CA SER A 4 15.43 19.16 18.26
C SER A 4 15.65 19.38 16.74
N PRO A 5 16.31 18.47 16.02
CA PRO A 5 16.54 18.58 14.57
C PRO A 5 15.25 18.46 13.71
N ALA A 6 14.08 18.62 14.31
CA ALA A 6 12.77 18.60 13.66
C ALA A 6 12.28 20.00 13.21
N ASP A 7 12.97 21.08 13.58
CA ASP A 7 12.53 22.47 13.34
C ASP A 7 13.20 23.15 12.14
N ALA A 8 13.83 22.39 11.23
CA ALA A 8 14.34 22.98 9.99
C ALA A 8 13.15 23.43 9.12
N PRO A 9 13.02 24.74 8.79
CA PRO A 9 11.92 25.22 7.97
C PRO A 9 11.95 24.54 6.60
N ILE A 10 10.82 23.95 6.21
CA ILE A 10 10.58 23.53 4.83
C ILE A 10 10.55 24.82 4.01
N VAL A 11 11.64 25.15 3.34
CA VAL A 11 11.69 26.24 2.35
C VAL A 11 11.12 25.67 1.06
N PRO A 12 9.90 26.03 0.62
CA PRO A 12 9.52 25.79 -0.76
C PRO A 12 10.27 26.81 -1.62
N ASP A 13 11.15 26.33 -2.48
CA ASP A 13 11.65 27.15 -3.57
C ASP A 13 10.48 27.45 -4.51
N ARG A 14 9.86 28.62 -4.33
CA ARG A 14 8.81 29.18 -5.18
C ARG A 14 9.42 30.05 -6.28
N ALA A 15 10.51 29.61 -6.92
CA ALA A 15 10.96 30.19 -8.18
C ALA A 15 10.36 29.38 -9.35
N GLY A 16 9.43 29.99 -10.08
CA GLY A 16 8.70 29.42 -11.22
C GLY A 16 9.54 29.17 -12.49
N LYS A 17 10.65 28.44 -12.38
CA LYS A 17 11.33 27.80 -13.51
C LYS A 17 11.31 26.30 -13.24
N SER A 18 10.73 25.52 -14.14
CA SER A 18 10.86 24.06 -14.08
C SER A 18 12.33 23.70 -14.09
N THR A 19 12.85 23.21 -12.96
CA THR A 19 14.21 22.68 -12.83
C THR A 19 14.35 21.29 -13.47
N VAL A 20 13.25 20.74 -14.01
CA VAL A 20 13.24 19.47 -14.72
C VAL A 20 13.86 19.68 -16.11
N PRO A 21 14.99 19.02 -16.43
CA PRO A 21 15.57 19.06 -17.77
C PRO A 21 14.53 18.66 -18.82
N GLN A 22 14.46 19.37 -19.95
CA GLN A 22 13.63 18.91 -21.06
C GLN A 22 14.20 17.59 -21.59
N LEU A 23 13.36 16.54 -21.52
CA LEU A 23 13.69 15.24 -22.09
C LEU A 23 13.69 15.35 -23.61
N THR A 24 14.67 14.71 -24.23
CA THR A 24 14.80 14.64 -25.68
C THR A 24 14.07 13.41 -26.23
N ASP A 25 13.39 13.57 -27.38
CA ASP A 25 12.77 12.45 -28.10
C ASP A 25 13.81 11.57 -28.84
N ASN A 26 15.06 12.02 -28.92
CA ASN A 26 16.15 11.25 -29.52
C ASN A 26 16.66 10.20 -28.52
N TRP A 27 16.44 8.92 -28.83
CA TRP A 27 16.87 7.78 -28.01
C TRP A 27 18.32 7.87 -27.53
N LYS A 28 19.26 8.21 -28.42
CA LYS A 28 20.69 8.28 -28.06
C LYS A 28 20.96 9.38 -27.04
N ALA A 29 20.36 10.54 -27.24
CA ALA A 29 20.50 11.67 -26.34
C ALA A 29 19.78 11.42 -25.00
N LEU A 30 18.66 10.68 -25.00
CA LEU A 30 17.95 10.26 -23.79
C LEU A 30 18.81 9.31 -22.94
N CYS A 31 19.44 8.31 -23.56
CA CYS A 31 20.35 7.39 -22.87
C CYS A 31 21.56 8.12 -22.26
N GLU A 32 22.05 9.16 -22.93
CA GLU A 32 23.15 9.98 -22.42
C GLU A 32 22.71 10.82 -21.21
N GLN A 33 21.55 11.48 -21.28
CA GLN A 33 20.95 12.21 -20.16
C GLN A 33 20.70 11.29 -18.95
N GLU A 34 20.19 10.09 -19.18
CA GLU A 34 20.01 9.07 -18.14
C GLU A 34 21.34 8.67 -17.50
N GLY A 35 22.38 8.44 -18.32
CA GLY A 35 23.72 8.14 -17.83
C GLY A 35 24.29 9.24 -16.94
N GLN A 36 24.11 10.50 -17.34
CA GLN A 36 24.52 11.67 -16.55
C GLN A 36 23.76 11.76 -15.23
N ALA A 37 22.43 11.57 -15.24
CA ALA A 37 21.60 11.60 -14.04
C ALA A 37 22.00 10.50 -13.04
N ILE A 38 22.32 9.29 -13.52
CA ILE A 38 22.80 8.19 -12.67
C ILE A 38 24.17 8.53 -12.07
N ALA A 39 25.10 9.04 -12.88
CA ALA A 39 26.43 9.42 -12.41
C ALA A 39 26.37 10.53 -11.35
N GLU A 40 25.53 11.55 -11.56
CA GLU A 40 25.29 12.61 -10.60
C GLU A 40 24.70 12.05 -9.30
N ARG A 41 23.64 11.25 -9.40
CA ARG A 41 22.99 10.61 -8.25
C ARG A 41 23.98 9.74 -7.46
N ARG A 42 24.84 8.97 -8.12
CA ARG A 42 25.89 8.16 -7.49
C ARG A 42 26.94 9.03 -6.79
N ARG A 43 27.34 10.14 -7.42
CA ARG A 43 28.24 11.13 -6.81
C ARG A 43 27.62 11.74 -5.55
N LEU A 44 26.33 12.11 -5.61
CA LEU A 44 25.59 12.59 -4.46
C LEU A 44 25.58 11.53 -3.37
N ALA A 45 25.23 10.27 -3.66
CA ALA A 45 25.16 9.18 -2.69
C ALA A 45 26.49 8.89 -1.96
N CYS A 46 27.62 9.13 -2.61
CA CYS A 46 28.96 8.96 -2.03
C CYS A 46 29.44 10.18 -1.22
N GLN A 47 28.72 11.30 -1.19
CA GLN A 47 29.12 12.45 -0.37
C GLN A 47 29.18 12.04 1.12
N GLY A 48 30.34 12.27 1.75
CA GLY A 48 30.61 11.89 3.14
C GLY A 48 31.20 10.49 3.33
N ALA A 49 31.27 9.66 2.29
CA ALA A 49 32.00 8.39 2.35
C ALA A 49 33.53 8.66 2.41
N PRO A 50 34.33 7.78 3.04
CA PRO A 50 35.78 7.87 2.98
C PRO A 50 36.21 7.95 1.51
N GLN A 51 37.08 8.89 1.14
CA GLN A 51 37.57 8.96 -0.24
C GLN A 51 38.51 7.79 -0.50
N THR A 52 37.99 6.72 -1.10
CA THR A 52 38.82 5.89 -1.97
C THR A 52 39.04 6.72 -3.22
N GLY A 53 40.29 7.07 -3.53
CA GLY A 53 40.66 7.93 -4.66
C GLY A 53 40.42 7.30 -6.04
N ASP A 54 39.40 6.45 -6.15
CA ASP A 54 39.11 5.63 -7.31
C ASP A 54 37.62 5.77 -7.68
N ASP A 55 37.36 6.16 -8.93
CA ASP A 55 36.03 6.26 -9.57
C ASP A 55 35.30 4.90 -9.66
N SER A 56 35.83 3.87 -9.00
CA SER A 56 35.25 2.55 -8.76
C SER A 56 33.73 2.58 -8.53
N ALA A 57 33.21 3.52 -7.74
CA ALA A 57 31.77 3.64 -7.47
C ALA A 57 30.94 3.97 -8.73
N GLN A 58 31.50 4.71 -9.68
CA GLN A 58 30.86 5.05 -10.95
C GLN A 58 30.92 3.88 -11.94
N ALA A 59 31.97 3.06 -11.88
CA ALA A 59 32.15 1.89 -12.74
C ALA A 59 31.26 0.69 -12.34
N LEU A 60 30.58 0.74 -11.19
CA LEU A 60 29.75 -0.34 -10.70
C LEU A 60 28.57 -0.67 -11.63
N PRO A 61 28.21 -1.96 -11.81
CA PRO A 61 27.00 -2.35 -12.54
C PRO A 61 25.75 -1.66 -11.99
N ARG A 62 24.87 -1.24 -12.90
CA ARG A 62 23.60 -0.61 -12.55
C ARG A 62 22.66 -1.61 -11.88
N VAL A 63 21.99 -1.19 -10.81
CA VAL A 63 21.06 -2.04 -10.06
C VAL A 63 19.68 -1.39 -10.00
N GLY A 64 18.64 -2.15 -10.37
CA GLY A 64 17.25 -1.72 -10.22
C GLY A 64 16.52 -2.53 -9.16
N LEU A 65 15.65 -1.86 -8.40
CA LEU A 65 14.69 -2.50 -7.50
C LEU A 65 13.28 -2.34 -8.05
N ALA A 66 12.53 -3.43 -8.16
CA ALA A 66 11.13 -3.42 -8.56
C ALA A 66 10.23 -3.81 -7.37
N LEU A 67 9.27 -2.94 -7.01
CA LEU A 67 8.28 -3.19 -5.96
C LEU A 67 6.91 -3.49 -6.58
N SER A 68 6.46 -4.73 -6.39
CA SER A 68 5.21 -5.25 -6.96
C SER A 68 3.95 -4.66 -6.31
N GLY A 69 2.82 -4.85 -6.98
CA GLY A 69 1.48 -4.54 -6.47
C GLY A 69 1.01 -5.53 -5.40
N GLY A 70 -0.26 -5.41 -4.98
CA GLY A 70 -0.84 -6.26 -3.93
C GLY A 70 -1.39 -5.49 -2.72
N GLY A 71 -1.77 -4.23 -2.93
CA GLY A 71 -2.40 -3.38 -1.92
C GLY A 71 -1.54 -3.17 -0.68
N VAL A 72 -2.19 -3.02 0.47
CA VAL A 72 -1.52 -2.71 1.75
C VAL A 72 -0.52 -3.78 2.18
N ARG A 73 -0.74 -5.06 1.88
CA ARG A 73 0.19 -6.15 2.24
C ARG A 73 1.53 -5.98 1.53
N SER A 74 1.50 -5.72 0.22
CA SER A 74 2.71 -5.45 -0.54
C SER A 74 3.41 -4.19 -0.06
N ALA A 75 2.65 -3.12 0.23
CA ALA A 75 3.22 -1.89 0.79
C ALA A 75 3.96 -2.14 2.12
N THR A 76 3.38 -2.93 3.03
CA THR A 76 4.03 -3.29 4.31
C THR A 76 5.29 -4.13 4.10
N PHE A 77 5.25 -5.13 3.21
CA PHE A 77 6.42 -5.94 2.88
C PHE A 77 7.53 -5.10 2.25
N ALA A 78 7.20 -4.28 1.24
CA ALA A 78 8.13 -3.41 0.55
C ALA A 78 8.78 -2.39 1.50
N LEU A 79 8.02 -1.87 2.48
CA LEU A 79 8.57 -1.02 3.52
C LEU A 79 9.60 -1.78 4.36
N GLY A 80 9.29 -3.01 4.79
CA GLY A 80 10.22 -3.88 5.52
C GLY A 80 11.50 -4.16 4.72
N LEU A 81 11.37 -4.52 3.45
CA LEU A 81 12.49 -4.75 2.53
C LEU A 81 13.38 -3.52 2.41
N MET A 82 12.80 -2.36 2.08
CA MET A 82 13.54 -1.11 1.92
C MET A 82 14.25 -0.70 3.21
N ARG A 83 13.64 -0.96 4.38
CA ARG A 83 14.28 -0.74 5.67
C ARG A 83 15.43 -1.71 5.92
N GLY A 84 15.27 -2.99 5.60
CA GLY A 84 16.34 -3.99 5.71
C GLY A 84 17.55 -3.61 4.85
N LEU A 85 17.31 -3.16 3.61
CA LEU A 85 18.36 -2.64 2.73
C LEU A 85 19.03 -1.38 3.29
N ALA A 86 18.25 -0.46 3.86
CA ALA A 86 18.80 0.75 4.51
C ALA A 86 19.65 0.45 5.75
N GLN A 87 19.34 -0.63 6.46
CA GLN A 87 20.04 -1.04 7.68
C GLN A 87 21.26 -1.93 7.42
N ASN A 88 21.37 -2.49 6.22
CA ASN A 88 22.46 -3.37 5.84
C ASN A 88 23.75 -2.58 5.64
N LYS A 89 24.45 -2.29 6.74
CA LYS A 89 25.75 -1.62 6.72
C LYS A 89 26.85 -2.65 6.48
N PRO A 90 27.86 -2.30 5.66
CA PRO A 90 29.07 -3.11 5.52
C PRO A 90 29.77 -3.29 6.86
N ASP A 91 30.37 -4.46 7.07
CA ASP A 91 31.17 -4.73 8.26
C ASP A 91 32.43 -3.83 8.26
N THR A 92 32.49 -2.89 9.20
CA THR A 92 33.62 -1.94 9.35
C THR A 92 34.91 -2.61 9.85
N THR A 93 34.89 -3.90 10.16
CA THR A 93 36.07 -4.66 10.61
C THR A 93 36.93 -5.20 9.47
N GLN A 94 36.46 -5.18 8.22
CA GLN A 94 37.27 -5.58 7.07
C GLN A 94 38.19 -4.44 6.61
N ALA A 95 39.46 -4.78 6.34
CA ALA A 95 40.54 -3.85 5.98
C ALA A 95 40.30 -3.09 4.65
N THR A 96 39.33 -3.50 3.84
CA THR A 96 38.87 -2.76 2.68
C THR A 96 37.69 -1.87 3.06
N PRO A 97 37.86 -0.54 3.15
CA PRO A 97 36.71 0.34 3.31
C PRO A 97 35.78 0.15 2.11
N GLN A 98 34.55 -0.31 2.33
CA GLN A 98 33.46 -0.15 1.36
C GLN A 98 33.02 1.32 1.31
N ALA A 99 33.98 2.16 0.96
CA ALA A 99 33.78 3.55 0.60
C ALA A 99 33.05 3.57 -0.74
N GLY A 100 31.78 3.97 -0.70
CA GLY A 100 30.99 4.10 -1.91
C GLY A 100 29.50 4.14 -1.64
N LEU A 101 28.74 3.73 -2.65
CA LEU A 101 27.28 3.79 -2.70
C LEU A 101 26.57 3.01 -1.57
N ALA A 102 27.27 2.12 -0.87
CA ALA A 102 26.72 1.25 0.17
C ALA A 102 27.18 1.60 1.61
N HIS A 103 27.97 2.67 1.81
CA HIS A 103 28.65 2.93 3.09
C HIS A 103 27.70 3.08 4.30
N GLU A 104 26.49 3.62 4.08
CA GLU A 104 25.47 3.80 5.13
C GLU A 104 24.32 2.77 5.05
N GLY A 105 24.40 1.78 4.14
CA GLY A 105 23.27 0.96 3.72
C GLY A 105 23.17 0.80 2.19
N LEU A 106 22.39 -0.17 1.71
CA LEU A 106 22.34 -0.58 0.31
C LEU A 106 21.48 0.31 -0.61
N LEU A 107 20.65 1.24 -0.09
CA LEU A 107 19.74 2.02 -0.96
C LEU A 107 20.51 2.97 -1.89
N GLY A 108 21.68 3.47 -1.47
CA GLY A 108 22.55 4.27 -2.33
C GLY A 108 23.06 3.50 -3.57
N ARG A 109 23.03 2.16 -3.55
CA ARG A 109 23.42 1.31 -4.70
C ARG A 109 22.34 1.19 -5.78
N LEU A 110 21.09 1.55 -5.48
CA LEU A 110 19.93 1.29 -6.35
C LEU A 110 19.70 2.38 -7.40
N ASP A 111 20.23 2.26 -8.60
CA ASP A 111 20.09 3.28 -9.64
C ASP A 111 18.65 3.44 -10.15
N TYR A 112 17.85 2.38 -10.13
CA TYR A 112 16.45 2.41 -10.53
C TYR A 112 15.53 1.93 -9.42
N LEU A 113 14.36 2.57 -9.33
CA LEU A 113 13.25 2.12 -8.51
C LEU A 113 11.98 2.10 -9.37
N SER A 114 11.51 0.89 -9.70
CA SER A 114 10.26 0.67 -10.40
C SER A 114 9.19 0.24 -9.40
N THR A 115 7.99 0.78 -9.50
CA THR A 115 6.90 0.44 -8.59
C THR A 115 5.57 0.35 -9.31
N VAL A 116 4.67 -0.53 -8.83
CA VAL A 116 3.31 -0.63 -9.33
C VAL A 116 2.31 -0.79 -8.18
N SER A 117 1.14 -0.14 -8.27
CA SER A 117 0.03 -0.26 -7.31
C SER A 117 0.51 -0.13 -5.85
N GLY A 118 0.35 -1.17 -5.02
CA GLY A 118 0.78 -1.23 -3.62
C GLY A 118 2.26 -0.87 -3.37
N GLY A 119 3.17 -1.26 -4.27
CA GLY A 119 4.58 -0.88 -4.17
C GLY A 119 4.81 0.63 -4.35
N GLY A 120 3.90 1.31 -5.05
CA GLY A 120 3.95 2.76 -5.29
C GLY A 120 3.83 3.58 -4.01
N TYR A 121 3.18 3.08 -2.95
CA TYR A 121 3.12 3.79 -1.67
C TYR A 121 4.51 4.00 -1.07
N VAL A 122 5.33 2.94 -1.03
CA VAL A 122 6.70 3.00 -0.50
C VAL A 122 7.62 3.72 -1.48
N GLY A 123 7.45 3.47 -2.79
CA GLY A 123 8.20 4.15 -3.83
C GLY A 123 8.05 5.67 -3.79
N ALA A 124 6.81 6.16 -3.76
CA ALA A 124 6.52 7.60 -3.69
C ALA A 124 6.99 8.22 -2.37
N MET A 125 6.82 7.51 -1.25
CA MET A 125 7.32 7.95 0.06
C MET A 125 8.85 8.10 0.06
N TYR A 126 9.57 7.09 -0.41
CA TYR A 126 11.03 7.14 -0.51
C TYR A 126 11.49 8.21 -1.52
N GLY A 127 10.86 8.27 -2.70
CA GLY A 127 11.14 9.29 -3.70
C GLY A 127 10.95 10.71 -3.16
N ARG A 128 9.91 10.95 -2.34
CA ARG A 128 9.73 12.23 -1.63
C ARG A 128 10.88 12.52 -0.66
N LEU A 129 11.29 11.54 0.13
CA LEU A 129 12.43 11.72 1.04
C LEU A 129 13.72 12.06 0.29
N VAL A 130 13.99 11.38 -0.82
CA VAL A 130 15.18 11.65 -1.66
C VAL A 130 15.10 13.05 -2.25
N ALA A 131 13.95 13.45 -2.78
CA ALA A 131 13.76 14.79 -3.35
C ALA A 131 13.88 15.91 -2.32
N THR A 132 13.48 15.67 -1.06
CA THR A 132 13.50 16.69 0.00
C THR A 132 14.82 16.73 0.77
N TYR A 133 15.45 15.58 1.03
CA TYR A 133 16.59 15.48 1.94
C TYR A 133 17.85 14.88 1.32
N GLY A 134 17.79 14.43 0.06
CA GLY A 134 18.86 13.67 -0.57
C GLY A 134 18.87 12.19 -0.16
N VAL A 135 19.58 11.38 -0.93
CA VAL A 135 19.55 9.91 -0.84
C VAL A 135 20.13 9.38 0.48
N GLN A 136 21.17 9.99 1.02
CA GLN A 136 21.80 9.55 2.27
C GLN A 136 20.89 9.82 3.47
N ARG A 137 20.34 11.02 3.56
CA ARG A 137 19.43 11.34 4.67
C ARG A 137 18.15 10.53 4.57
N ALA A 138 17.62 10.32 3.36
CA ALA A 138 16.50 9.41 3.13
C ALA A 138 16.80 7.98 3.62
N GLN A 139 18.00 7.46 3.33
CA GLN A 139 18.44 6.14 3.81
C GLN A 139 18.52 6.09 5.34
N GLN A 140 19.12 7.10 5.98
CA GLN A 140 19.18 7.19 7.45
C GLN A 140 17.79 7.20 8.09
N LEU A 141 16.85 7.96 7.51
CA LEU A 141 15.45 8.01 7.98
C LEU A 141 14.73 6.67 7.82
N MET A 142 15.05 5.89 6.78
CA MET A 142 14.53 4.54 6.58
C MET A 142 15.13 3.54 7.58
N ALA A 143 16.44 3.64 7.83
CA ALA A 143 17.16 2.75 8.72
C ALA A 143 16.74 2.94 10.19
N ALA A 144 16.60 4.19 10.64
CA ALA A 144 16.30 4.53 12.02
C ALA A 144 14.90 4.07 12.45
N SER A 145 14.81 3.17 13.45
CA SER A 145 13.54 2.65 13.97
C SER A 145 12.63 3.67 14.64
N GLN A 146 13.20 4.80 15.08
CA GLN A 146 12.50 5.92 15.69
C GLN A 146 12.44 7.17 14.77
N SER A 147 12.51 6.99 13.44
CA SER A 147 12.37 8.14 12.54
C SER A 147 10.95 8.72 12.57
N SER A 148 10.86 10.04 12.37
CA SER A 148 9.58 10.77 12.27
C SER A 148 8.70 10.21 11.16
N VAL A 149 9.30 9.75 10.06
CA VAL A 149 8.63 9.11 8.92
C VAL A 149 7.93 7.81 9.35
N LEU A 150 8.64 6.91 10.02
CA LEU A 150 8.04 5.67 10.52
C LEU A 150 7.04 5.94 11.64
N GLY A 151 7.31 6.92 12.50
CA GLY A 151 6.35 7.37 13.51
C GLY A 151 5.05 7.87 12.88
N TRP A 152 5.14 8.65 11.79
CA TRP A 152 3.99 9.10 11.03
C TRP A 152 3.24 7.93 10.38
N LEU A 153 3.95 7.00 9.73
CA LEU A 153 3.34 5.81 9.13
C LEU A 153 2.64 4.92 10.17
N ARG A 154 3.24 4.72 11.35
CA ARG A 154 2.62 3.96 12.44
C ARG A 154 1.35 4.62 12.96
N ARG A 155 1.33 5.96 13.06
CA ARG A 155 0.15 6.73 13.48
C ARG A 155 -0.96 6.75 12.44
N ASN A 156 -0.60 6.75 11.14
CA ASN A 156 -1.54 6.90 10.03
C ASN A 156 -1.80 5.60 9.25
N GLY A 157 -1.25 4.46 9.70
CA GLY A 157 -1.35 3.16 9.02
C GLY A 157 -2.66 2.41 9.25
N ARG A 158 -3.69 3.04 9.84
CA ARG A 158 -5.00 2.42 10.05
C ARG A 158 -5.77 2.30 8.74
N TYR A 159 -5.52 1.21 8.04
CA TYR A 159 -6.12 0.95 6.73
C TYR A 159 -7.61 0.61 6.78
N LEU A 160 -8.08 -0.07 7.83
CA LEU A 160 -9.48 -0.47 7.95
C LEU A 160 -10.38 0.58 8.63
N THR A 161 -9.79 1.50 9.38
CA THR A 161 -10.51 2.55 10.12
C THR A 161 -9.74 3.86 10.08
N PRO A 162 -9.59 4.48 8.89
CA PRO A 162 -8.87 5.75 8.75
C PRO A 162 -9.43 6.88 9.63
N GLY A 163 -10.74 6.89 9.91
CA GLY A 163 -11.44 7.79 10.83
C GLY A 163 -11.57 7.27 12.28
N GLY A 164 -10.94 6.15 12.63
CA GLY A 164 -10.98 5.57 13.98
C GLY A 164 -12.36 4.99 14.36
N SER A 165 -12.83 5.25 15.57
CA SER A 165 -14.08 4.67 16.12
C SER A 165 -15.33 5.03 15.32
N ARG A 166 -15.32 6.19 14.65
CA ARG A 166 -16.41 6.64 13.79
C ARG A 166 -16.65 5.68 12.62
N ASP A 167 -15.59 5.20 11.97
CA ASP A 167 -15.69 4.28 10.84
C ASP A 167 -16.17 2.90 11.30
N THR A 168 -15.71 2.45 12.48
CA THR A 168 -16.23 1.23 13.12
C THR A 168 -17.73 1.35 13.40
N GLY A 169 -18.18 2.52 13.86
CA GLY A 169 -19.60 2.80 14.07
C GLY A 169 -20.41 2.75 12.79
N ILE A 170 -19.91 3.36 11.70
CA ILE A 170 -20.57 3.32 10.38
C ILE A 170 -20.65 1.88 9.86
N ALA A 171 -19.56 1.11 9.97
CA ALA A 171 -19.55 -0.29 9.56
C ALA A 171 -20.57 -1.10 10.37
N LEU A 172 -20.57 -0.97 11.70
CA LEU A 172 -21.50 -1.68 12.58
C LEU A 172 -22.95 -1.34 12.25
N VAL A 173 -23.29 -0.06 12.10
CA VAL A 173 -24.65 0.37 11.74
C VAL A 173 -25.05 -0.16 10.37
N THR A 174 -24.13 -0.16 9.40
CA THR A 174 -24.38 -0.68 8.05
C THR A 174 -24.67 -2.18 8.08
N TYR A 175 -23.87 -2.95 8.83
CA TYR A 175 -24.09 -4.39 9.00
C TYR A 175 -25.39 -4.69 9.76
N LEU A 176 -25.68 -3.96 10.84
CA LEU A 176 -26.91 -4.14 11.61
C LEU A 176 -28.14 -3.83 10.76
N ARG A 177 -28.10 -2.74 9.98
CA ARG A 177 -29.16 -2.40 9.03
C ARG A 177 -29.36 -3.49 7.98
N ALA A 178 -28.28 -4.00 7.39
CA ALA A 178 -28.36 -5.06 6.38
C ALA A 178 -28.91 -6.36 7.00
N TRP A 179 -28.45 -6.72 8.20
CA TRP A 179 -28.94 -7.89 8.93
C TRP A 179 -30.44 -7.79 9.21
N LEU A 180 -30.92 -6.65 9.74
CA LEU A 180 -32.34 -6.41 9.99
C LEU A 180 -33.17 -6.47 8.70
N ALA A 181 -32.70 -5.84 7.63
CA ALA A 181 -33.40 -5.84 6.34
C ALA A 181 -33.58 -7.27 5.80
N ILE A 182 -32.51 -8.08 5.78
CA ILE A 182 -32.56 -9.46 5.30
C ILE A 182 -33.54 -10.30 6.12
N HIS A 183 -33.54 -10.18 7.45
CA HIS A 183 -34.45 -10.96 8.29
C HIS A 183 -35.90 -10.51 8.15
N ALA A 184 -36.15 -9.19 8.01
CA ALA A 184 -37.49 -8.67 7.76
C ALA A 184 -38.03 -9.15 6.41
N GLU A 185 -37.24 -9.02 5.34
CA GLU A 185 -37.60 -9.51 3.99
C GLU A 185 -37.86 -11.01 4.01
N PHE A 186 -37.00 -11.79 4.67
CA PHE A 186 -37.18 -13.24 4.80
C PHE A 186 -38.45 -13.61 5.57
N MET A 187 -38.76 -12.89 6.66
CA MET A 187 -40.00 -13.08 7.43
C MET A 187 -41.24 -12.81 6.57
N PHE A 188 -41.27 -11.69 5.84
CA PHE A 188 -42.39 -11.37 4.95
C PHE A 188 -42.54 -12.38 3.81
N ALA A 189 -41.43 -12.85 3.24
CA ALA A 189 -41.44 -13.90 2.22
C ALA A 189 -42.01 -15.21 2.77
N CYS A 190 -41.62 -15.63 3.97
CA CYS A 190 -42.15 -16.82 4.62
C CYS A 190 -43.66 -16.70 4.90
N ILE A 191 -44.12 -15.55 5.39
CA ILE A 191 -45.56 -15.30 5.62
C ILE A 191 -46.33 -15.35 4.29
N GLY A 192 -45.83 -14.69 3.25
CA GLY A 192 -46.44 -14.71 1.93
C GLY A 192 -46.56 -16.13 1.36
N LEU A 193 -45.49 -16.92 1.47
CA LEU A 193 -45.50 -18.33 1.06
C LEU A 193 -46.52 -19.15 1.88
N GLY A 194 -46.55 -18.96 3.20
CA GLY A 194 -47.52 -19.63 4.07
C GLY A 194 -48.97 -19.30 3.70
N LEU A 195 -49.26 -18.03 3.38
CA LEU A 195 -50.57 -17.62 2.89
C LEU A 195 -50.92 -18.28 1.56
N VAL A 196 -49.99 -18.35 0.61
CA VAL A 196 -50.21 -19.04 -0.68
C VAL A 196 -50.52 -20.52 -0.47
N VAL A 197 -49.81 -21.19 0.44
CA VAL A 197 -50.04 -22.60 0.78
C VAL A 197 -51.40 -22.81 1.46
N ILE A 198 -51.81 -21.91 2.35
CA ILE A 198 -53.07 -22.01 3.10
C ILE A 198 -54.28 -21.53 2.29
N LEU A 199 -54.10 -20.68 1.28
CA LEU A 199 -55.17 -20.07 0.49
C LEU A 199 -56.18 -21.09 -0.08
N PRO A 200 -55.78 -22.24 -0.65
CA PRO A 200 -56.73 -23.24 -1.13
C PRO A 200 -57.60 -23.82 -0.03
N HIS A 201 -57.06 -23.98 1.19
CA HIS A 201 -57.82 -24.49 2.34
C HIS A 201 -58.84 -23.46 2.83
N LEU A 202 -58.45 -22.19 2.90
CA LEU A 202 -59.37 -21.10 3.26
C LEU A 202 -60.49 -20.92 2.23
N TRP A 203 -60.15 -21.01 0.93
CA TRP A 203 -61.11 -20.95 -0.17
C TRP A 203 -62.11 -22.11 -0.12
N GLN A 204 -61.62 -23.32 0.12
CA GLN A 204 -62.48 -24.50 0.27
C GLN A 204 -63.38 -24.39 1.51
N HIS A 205 -62.85 -23.93 2.64
CA HIS A 205 -63.65 -23.73 3.86
C HIS A 205 -64.75 -22.68 3.67
N SER A 206 -64.48 -21.59 2.93
CA SER A 206 -65.46 -20.51 2.75
C SER A 206 -66.56 -20.82 1.76
N LEU A 207 -66.25 -21.54 0.67
CA LEU A 207 -67.21 -21.82 -0.39
C LEU A 207 -67.81 -23.23 -0.33
N GLN A 208 -67.24 -24.13 0.49
CA GLN A 208 -67.65 -25.54 0.65
C GLN A 208 -67.84 -26.26 -0.71
N LEU A 209 -67.04 -25.91 -1.71
CA LEU A 209 -67.22 -26.39 -3.09
C LEU A 209 -66.91 -27.88 -3.26
N LEU A 210 -65.94 -28.39 -2.52
CA LEU A 210 -65.61 -29.82 -2.49
C LEU A 210 -66.34 -30.49 -1.32
N ASP A 211 -67.16 -31.49 -1.60
CA ASP A 211 -67.80 -32.30 -0.55
C ASP A 211 -66.77 -33.29 0.02
N ALA A 212 -66.62 -33.32 1.35
CA ALA A 212 -65.70 -34.24 2.02
C ALA A 212 -66.08 -35.71 1.77
N ASN A 213 -67.37 -35.98 1.51
CA ASN A 213 -67.89 -37.32 1.23
C ASN A 213 -67.82 -37.70 -0.26
N ALA A 214 -67.42 -36.79 -1.16
CA ALA A 214 -67.27 -37.10 -2.59
C ALA A 214 -65.99 -37.90 -2.92
N TRP A 215 -65.08 -38.07 -1.95
CA TRP A 215 -63.78 -38.72 -2.12
C TRP A 215 -63.69 -40.13 -1.50
N GLU A 216 -64.79 -40.68 -0.97
CA GLU A 216 -64.91 -42.12 -0.72
C GLU A 216 -65.29 -42.81 -2.04
N PRO A 217 -64.40 -43.52 -2.78
CA PRO A 217 -63.27 -44.31 -2.30
C PRO A 217 -62.04 -44.18 -3.22
N TRP A 218 -61.10 -43.27 -2.92
CA TRP A 218 -59.75 -43.40 -3.50
C TRP A 218 -58.98 -44.43 -2.71
N TYR A 219 -59.08 -45.70 -3.13
CA TYR A 219 -58.20 -46.78 -2.73
C TYR A 219 -56.75 -46.31 -2.84
N THR A 220 -56.09 -46.07 -1.70
CA THR A 220 -54.66 -45.75 -1.69
C THR A 220 -53.90 -46.98 -2.17
N ALA A 221 -52.92 -46.81 -3.05
CA ALA A 221 -52.11 -47.91 -3.60
C ALA A 221 -51.13 -48.54 -2.57
N TRP A 222 -51.38 -48.36 -1.27
CA TRP A 222 -50.52 -48.75 -0.16
C TRP A 222 -51.26 -49.63 0.85
N TRP A 223 -51.90 -50.70 0.35
CA TRP A 223 -51.96 -51.95 1.11
C TRP A 223 -50.74 -52.80 0.78
#